data_AF-A0A9D7UEJ2-F1
#
_entry.id   AF-A0A9D7UEJ2-F1
#
_cell.length_a   1.000
_cell.length_b   1.000
_cell.length_c   1.000
_cell.angle_alpha   90.00
_cell.angle_beta   90.00
_cell.angle_gamma   90.00
#
_symmetry.space_group_name_H-M   'P 1'
#
loop_
_entity.id
_entity.type
_entity.pdbx_description
1 polymer ?
#
loop_
_entity_poly.entity_id
_entity_poly.type
_entity_poly.pdbx_seq_one_letter_code
_entity_poly.pdbx_strand_id
1 'polypeptide(L)'
;MKNNFFSHNYIKIFMIFAGLLIAISLSFIISSYIKEDENLTSEREVNVFNCNHYGKVVVVVDNNGKWFFTKDGTKRIEVDENLYSDGKLAINYNKETLKVAVGRRAWENCSKNYRETVWDKAKFNGVAFRATGNEPGWVLEYTKGSKNNLKIKTMTTEDIYTVVDIVNDQEKLTSTMKIRGSDMIIKLFAGKCQDTMADDTYP
;
A
#
# COMPACT_ATOMS: atom_id res chain seq x y z
N MET A 1 -58.27 -5.74 63.32
CA MET A 1 -58.56 -5.37 61.92
C MET A 1 -57.37 -4.63 61.33
N LYS A 2 -57.06 -4.97 60.07
CA LYS A 2 -56.12 -4.37 59.09
C LYS A 2 -54.76 -5.06 58.94
N ASN A 3 -54.72 -5.83 57.85
CA ASN A 3 -53.62 -6.57 57.28
C ASN A 3 -52.57 -5.64 56.64
N ASN A 4 -51.30 -5.92 56.94
CA ASN A 4 -50.15 -5.53 56.13
C ASN A 4 -49.82 -6.71 55.20
N PHE A 5 -50.04 -6.59 53.89
CA PHE A 5 -49.41 -7.46 52.91
C PHE A 5 -49.32 -6.72 51.58
N PHE A 6 -48.21 -6.92 50.87
CA PHE A 6 -47.76 -6.29 49.61
C PHE A 6 -46.94 -5.01 49.74
N SER A 7 -45.60 -5.14 49.72
CA SER A 7 -44.75 -4.25 48.88
C SER A 7 -43.27 -4.65 48.71
N HIS A 8 -42.77 -5.79 49.21
CA HIS A 8 -41.31 -6.00 49.25
C HIS A 8 -40.69 -6.92 48.18
N ASN A 9 -41.48 -7.57 47.32
CA ASN A 9 -40.94 -8.47 46.29
C ASN A 9 -40.77 -7.86 44.89
N TYR A 10 -41.36 -6.70 44.59
CA TYR A 10 -41.25 -6.10 43.24
C TYR A 10 -39.96 -5.29 43.03
N ILE A 11 -39.32 -4.80 44.11
CA ILE A 11 -38.13 -3.94 44.00
C ILE A 11 -36.86 -4.77 43.67
N LYS A 12 -36.78 -6.03 44.12
CA LYS A 12 -35.62 -6.88 43.82
C LYS A 12 -35.58 -7.39 42.37
N ILE A 13 -36.74 -7.57 41.73
CA ILE A 13 -36.81 -8.03 40.33
C ILE A 13 -36.42 -6.91 39.36
N PHE A 14 -36.75 -5.66 39.69
CA PHE A 14 -36.43 -4.50 38.83
C PHE A 14 -34.93 -4.20 38.74
N MET A 15 -34.17 -4.42 39.82
CA MET A 15 -32.71 -4.20 39.81
C MET A 15 -31.93 -5.25 39.01
N ILE A 16 -32.41 -6.49 38.92
CA ILE A 16 -31.74 -7.55 38.16
C ILE A 16 -31.89 -7.32 36.64
N PHE A 17 -33.04 -6.82 36.19
CA PHE A 17 -33.26 -6.50 34.77
C PHE A 17 -32.49 -5.25 34.30
N ALA A 18 -32.30 -4.24 35.16
CA ALA A 18 -31.52 -3.05 34.82
C ALA A 18 -30.02 -3.34 34.64
N GLY A 19 -29.45 -4.25 35.44
CA GLY A 19 -28.05 -4.67 35.30
C GLY A 19 -27.77 -5.48 34.03
N LEU A 20 -28.72 -6.33 33.60
CA LEU A 20 -28.58 -7.16 32.40
C LEU A 20 -28.65 -6.31 31.10
N LEU A 21 -29.50 -5.28 31.07
CA LEU A 21 -29.64 -4.37 29.92
C LEU A 21 -28.39 -3.50 29.69
N ILE A 22 -27.65 -3.14 30.74
CA ILE A 22 -26.40 -2.36 30.63
C ILE A 22 -25.24 -3.26 30.15
N ALA A 23 -25.21 -4.54 30.54
CA ALA A 23 -24.20 -5.49 30.06
C ALA A 23 -24.39 -5.84 28.56
N ILE A 24 -25.64 -5.90 28.09
CA ILE A 24 -25.95 -6.15 26.68
C ILE A 24 -25.63 -4.93 25.81
N SER A 25 -25.85 -3.70 26.30
CA SER A 25 -25.48 -2.50 25.52
C SER A 25 -23.96 -2.29 25.41
N LEU A 26 -23.20 -2.58 26.47
CA LEU A 26 -21.73 -2.50 26.43
C LEU A 26 -21.09 -3.54 25.51
N SER A 27 -21.67 -4.73 25.37
CA SER A 27 -21.18 -5.75 24.43
C SER A 27 -21.51 -5.41 22.97
N PHE A 28 -22.63 -4.73 22.69
CA PHE A 28 -22.92 -4.21 21.35
C PHE A 28 -22.02 -3.02 20.95
N ILE A 29 -21.63 -2.16 21.90
CA ILE A 29 -20.74 -1.02 21.59
C ILE A 29 -19.32 -1.50 21.29
N ILE A 30 -18.81 -2.51 22.00
CA ILE A 30 -17.46 -3.05 21.74
C ILE A 30 -17.39 -3.80 20.40
N SER A 31 -18.44 -4.52 20.01
CA SER A 31 -18.50 -5.23 18.71
C SER A 31 -18.46 -4.26 17.51
N SER A 32 -18.96 -3.04 17.68
CA SER A 32 -18.94 -2.03 16.61
C SER A 32 -17.57 -1.34 16.41
N TYR A 33 -16.63 -1.47 17.35
CA TYR A 33 -15.37 -0.72 17.33
C TYR A 33 -14.16 -1.52 16.82
N ILE A 34 -14.29 -2.83 16.64
CA ILE A 34 -13.24 -3.65 16.01
C ILE A 34 -13.69 -3.97 14.58
N LYS A 35 -13.75 -2.92 13.76
CA LYS A 35 -13.57 -3.12 12.32
C LYS A 35 -12.07 -3.24 12.13
N GLU A 36 -11.56 -4.45 12.37
CA GLU A 36 -10.21 -4.80 11.94
C GLU A 36 -10.14 -4.43 10.46
N ASP A 37 -9.28 -3.46 10.18
CA ASP A 37 -8.90 -2.99 8.87
C ASP A 37 -8.15 -4.15 8.20
N GLU A 38 -8.90 -5.20 7.82
CA GLU A 38 -8.52 -6.14 6.78
C GLU A 38 -8.54 -5.36 5.46
N ASN A 39 -7.66 -4.37 5.37
CA ASN A 39 -7.18 -3.86 4.11
C ASN A 39 -6.25 -4.94 3.56
N LEU A 40 -6.87 -6.06 3.17
CA LEU A 40 -6.31 -7.06 2.29
C LEU A 40 -5.83 -6.26 1.09
N THR A 41 -4.53 -6.00 1.05
CA THR A 41 -3.85 -5.28 -0.02
C THR A 41 -4.23 -5.97 -1.33
N SER A 42 -5.27 -5.49 -2.00
CA SER A 42 -5.62 -5.96 -3.34
C SER A 42 -4.37 -5.72 -4.16
N GLU A 43 -3.73 -6.78 -4.62
CA GLU A 43 -2.46 -6.66 -5.32
C GLU A 43 -2.68 -5.79 -6.56
N ARG A 44 -2.23 -4.54 -6.49
CA ARG A 44 -2.35 -3.61 -7.62
C ARG A 44 -1.35 -4.06 -8.67
N GLU A 45 -1.84 -4.21 -9.90
CA GLU A 45 -0.94 -4.40 -11.02
C GLU A 45 -0.41 -3.03 -11.45
N VAL A 46 0.91 -2.88 -11.44
CA VAL A 46 1.57 -1.64 -11.86
C VAL A 46 2.48 -1.97 -13.02
N ASN A 47 2.38 -1.21 -14.10
CA ASN A 47 3.19 -1.37 -15.29
C ASN A 47 3.68 0.00 -15.79
N VAL A 48 4.95 0.09 -16.15
CA VAL A 48 5.55 1.29 -16.74
C VAL A 48 5.81 1.06 -18.21
N PHE A 49 5.38 2.01 -19.05
CA PHE A 49 5.61 1.99 -20.49
C PHE A 49 6.32 3.27 -20.92
N ASN A 50 7.30 3.12 -21.81
CA ASN A 50 8.00 4.21 -22.46
C ASN A 50 7.57 4.29 -23.92
N CYS A 51 6.97 5.41 -24.28
CA CYS A 51 6.54 5.72 -25.64
C CYS A 51 7.54 6.70 -26.29
N ASN A 52 7.90 6.48 -27.55
CA ASN A 52 8.94 7.25 -28.25
C ASN A 52 8.68 8.76 -28.23
N HIS A 53 7.45 9.21 -28.50
CA HIS A 53 7.12 10.65 -28.56
C HIS A 53 6.26 11.10 -27.38
N TYR A 54 5.36 10.25 -26.90
CA TYR A 54 4.50 10.61 -25.79
C TYR A 54 5.26 10.67 -24.45
N GLY A 55 6.28 9.84 -24.27
CA GLY A 55 7.04 9.71 -23.04
C GLY A 55 6.54 8.58 -22.13
N LYS A 56 6.76 8.71 -20.82
CA LYS A 56 6.42 7.71 -19.82
C LYS A 56 4.91 7.67 -19.52
N VAL A 57 4.35 6.47 -19.44
CA VAL A 57 3.00 6.18 -18.96
C VAL A 57 3.09 5.12 -17.87
N VAL A 58 2.55 5.43 -16.68
CA VAL A 58 2.39 4.44 -15.60
C VAL A 58 0.94 4.01 -15.58
N VAL A 59 0.71 2.69 -15.69
CA VAL A 59 -0.60 2.08 -15.61
C VAL A 59 -0.74 1.39 -14.27
N VAL A 60 -1.78 1.73 -13.52
CA VAL A 60 -2.15 1.06 -12.27
C VAL A 60 -3.52 0.44 -12.44
N VAL A 61 -3.62 -0.86 -12.24
CA VAL A 61 -4.88 -1.61 -12.29
C VAL A 61 -5.19 -2.09 -10.89
N ASP A 62 -6.39 -1.75 -10.43
CA ASP A 62 -6.97 -2.26 -9.20
C ASP A 62 -8.41 -2.73 -9.45
N ASN A 63 -9.11 -3.13 -8.38
CA ASN A 63 -10.49 -3.62 -8.46
C ASN A 63 -11.48 -2.55 -8.96
N ASN A 64 -11.09 -1.28 -8.97
CA ASN A 64 -11.92 -0.15 -9.34
C ASN A 64 -11.60 0.39 -10.74
N GLY A 65 -10.66 -0.20 -11.47
CA GLY A 65 -10.38 0.20 -12.85
C GLY A 65 -8.91 0.34 -13.18
N LYS A 66 -8.65 1.01 -14.30
CA LYS A 66 -7.31 1.24 -14.83
C LYS A 66 -7.01 2.72 -14.83
N TRP A 67 -5.95 3.09 -14.13
CA TRP A 67 -5.45 4.45 -14.00
C TRP A 67 -4.22 4.64 -14.87
N PHE A 68 -4.22 5.68 -15.69
CA PHE A 68 -3.09 6.08 -16.53
C PHE A 68 -2.51 7.38 -15.98
N PHE A 69 -1.31 7.31 -15.42
CA PHE A 69 -0.54 8.48 -15.01
C PHE A 69 0.34 8.90 -16.18
N THR A 70 0.04 10.06 -16.74
CA THR A 70 0.71 10.61 -17.91
C THR A 70 1.18 12.03 -17.65
N LYS A 71 2.00 12.59 -18.55
CA LYS A 71 2.36 14.01 -18.51
C LYS A 71 1.16 14.95 -18.64
N ASP A 72 0.07 14.49 -19.26
CA ASP A 72 -1.18 15.24 -19.49
C ASP A 72 -2.21 14.99 -18.37
N GLY A 73 -1.73 14.48 -17.22
CA GLY A 73 -2.51 14.19 -16.03
C GLY A 73 -2.95 12.73 -15.92
N THR A 74 -3.80 12.48 -14.93
CA THR A 74 -4.30 11.14 -14.60
C THR A 74 -5.61 10.87 -15.33
N LYS A 75 -5.68 9.75 -16.05
CA LYS A 75 -6.90 9.28 -16.73
C LYS A 75 -7.38 7.97 -16.10
N ARG A 76 -8.66 7.67 -16.20
CA ARG A 76 -9.26 6.43 -15.68
C ARG A 76 -10.22 5.85 -16.72
N ILE A 77 -10.23 4.53 -16.82
CA ILE A 77 -11.25 3.73 -17.49
C ILE A 77 -11.71 2.60 -16.58
N GLU A 78 -12.86 2.01 -16.88
CA GLU A 78 -13.39 0.89 -16.11
C GLU A 78 -12.59 -0.41 -16.34
N VAL A 79 -12.75 -1.39 -15.46
CA VAL A 79 -11.94 -2.62 -15.45
C VAL A 79 -12.02 -3.39 -16.78
N ASP A 80 -13.18 -3.42 -17.41
CA ASP A 80 -13.41 -4.18 -18.66
C ASP A 80 -13.05 -3.37 -19.93
N GLU A 81 -12.77 -2.08 -19.77
CA GLU A 81 -12.41 -1.20 -20.89
C GLU A 81 -10.89 -1.24 -21.13
N ASN A 82 -10.50 -1.25 -22.40
CA ASN A 82 -9.09 -1.20 -22.78
C ASN A 82 -8.72 0.12 -23.49
N LEU A 83 -9.70 0.98 -23.76
CA LEU A 83 -9.52 2.22 -24.50
C LEU A 83 -9.99 3.41 -23.67
N TYR A 84 -9.06 4.31 -23.35
CA TYR A 84 -9.38 5.68 -22.97
C TYR A 84 -9.39 6.58 -24.21
N SER A 85 -10.34 7.52 -24.33
CA SER A 85 -10.30 8.58 -25.34
C SER A 85 -11.05 9.83 -24.89
N ASP A 86 -10.45 11.01 -25.04
CA ASP A 86 -11.09 12.32 -24.81
C ASP A 86 -11.07 13.23 -26.06
N GLY A 87 -10.76 12.64 -27.22
CA GLY A 87 -10.59 13.36 -28.50
C GLY A 87 -9.26 14.10 -28.66
N LYS A 88 -8.49 14.30 -27.57
CA LYS A 88 -7.13 14.84 -27.60
C LYS A 88 -6.08 13.78 -27.32
N LEU A 89 -6.43 12.78 -26.53
CA LEU A 89 -5.59 11.67 -26.14
C LEU A 89 -6.42 10.39 -26.27
N ALA A 90 -5.82 9.36 -26.86
CA ALA A 90 -6.35 8.01 -26.82
C ALA A 90 -5.26 7.06 -26.31
N ILE A 91 -5.62 6.17 -25.39
CA ILE A 91 -4.72 5.15 -24.83
C ILE A 91 -5.40 3.80 -24.98
N ASN A 92 -4.76 2.87 -25.68
CA ASN A 92 -5.21 1.49 -25.79
C ASN A 92 -4.23 0.60 -25.01
N TYR A 93 -4.73 -0.07 -23.98
CA TYR A 93 -3.94 -0.90 -23.09
C TYR A 93 -4.48 -2.32 -23.03
N ASN A 94 -3.60 -3.27 -23.32
CA ASN A 94 -3.73 -4.64 -22.83
C ASN A 94 -2.50 -4.92 -21.97
N LYS A 95 -2.60 -5.81 -20.98
CA LYS A 95 -1.56 -6.08 -19.96
C LYS A 95 -0.09 -6.13 -20.45
N GLU A 96 0.11 -6.50 -21.70
CA GLU A 96 1.41 -6.65 -22.35
C GLU A 96 1.81 -5.45 -23.21
N THR A 97 0.85 -4.74 -23.81
CA THR A 97 1.11 -3.66 -24.78
C THR A 97 0.31 -2.41 -24.46
N LEU A 98 0.94 -1.27 -24.71
CA LEU A 98 0.29 0.03 -24.59
C LEU A 98 0.50 0.79 -25.89
N LYS A 99 -0.58 1.37 -26.41
CA LYS A 99 -0.53 2.28 -27.56
C LYS A 99 -1.10 3.63 -27.16
N VAL A 100 -0.52 4.70 -27.68
CA VAL A 100 -0.99 6.07 -27.45
C VAL A 100 -1.18 6.79 -28.78
N ALA A 101 -2.22 7.61 -28.88
CA ALA A 101 -2.41 8.58 -29.95
C ALA A 101 -2.72 9.97 -29.35
N VAL A 102 -2.14 11.02 -29.91
CA VAL A 102 -2.35 12.41 -29.47
C VAL A 102 -2.91 13.25 -30.61
N GLY A 103 -4.11 13.79 -30.43
CA GLY A 103 -4.86 14.55 -31.43
C GLY A 103 -5.14 13.69 -32.67
N ARG A 104 -4.68 14.15 -33.83
CA ARG A 104 -4.81 13.42 -35.10
C ARG A 104 -3.58 12.57 -35.46
N ARG A 105 -2.62 12.39 -34.53
CA ARG A 105 -1.45 11.55 -34.79
C ARG A 105 -1.85 10.07 -34.81
N ALA A 106 -1.09 9.30 -35.58
CA ALA A 106 -1.21 7.85 -35.60
C ALA A 106 -0.87 7.26 -34.22
N TRP A 107 -1.39 6.05 -33.97
CA TRP A 107 -1.02 5.26 -32.81
C TRP A 107 0.47 4.95 -32.81
N GLU A 108 1.14 5.22 -31.69
CA GLU A 108 2.48 4.70 -31.42
C GLU A 108 2.43 3.53 -30.44
N ASN A 109 3.31 2.55 -30.63
CA ASN A 109 3.50 1.46 -29.68
C ASN A 109 4.48 1.90 -28.59
N CYS A 110 4.16 1.60 -27.34
CA CYS A 110 5.02 1.86 -26.20
C CYS A 110 5.63 0.55 -25.69
N SER A 111 6.89 0.61 -25.30
CA SER A 111 7.62 -0.53 -24.78
C SER A 111 7.49 -0.61 -23.27
N LYS A 112 7.16 -1.79 -22.74
CA LYS A 112 7.11 -2.04 -21.30
C LYS A 112 8.52 -1.94 -20.71
N ASN A 113 8.68 -1.13 -19.67
CA ASN A 113 9.93 -0.97 -18.93
C ASN A 113 9.86 -1.74 -17.62
N TYR A 114 10.37 -2.98 -17.63
CA TYR A 114 10.37 -3.85 -16.45
C TYR A 114 11.22 -3.29 -15.30
N ARG A 115 12.34 -2.62 -15.60
CA ARG A 115 13.23 -2.05 -14.58
C ARG A 115 12.51 -0.97 -13.78
N GLU A 116 11.86 -0.03 -14.45
CA GLU A 116 11.07 1.01 -13.77
C GLU A 116 9.80 0.45 -13.11
N THR A 117 9.19 -0.58 -13.70
CA THR A 117 7.97 -1.20 -13.16
C THR A 117 8.16 -1.71 -11.74
N VAL A 118 9.32 -2.29 -11.40
CA VAL A 118 9.59 -2.78 -10.03
C VAL A 118 9.55 -1.65 -9.01
N TRP A 119 10.11 -0.49 -9.34
CA TRP A 119 10.17 0.67 -8.46
C TRP A 119 8.81 1.36 -8.33
N ASP A 120 8.10 1.57 -9.44
CA ASP A 120 6.76 2.14 -9.40
C ASP A 120 5.78 1.19 -8.68
N LYS A 121 5.87 -0.13 -8.88
CA LYS A 121 5.06 -1.11 -8.11
C LYS A 121 5.31 -0.98 -6.60
N ALA A 122 6.57 -0.90 -6.17
CA ALA A 122 6.91 -0.71 -4.77
C ALA A 122 6.30 0.59 -4.21
N LYS A 123 6.45 1.70 -4.95
CA LYS A 123 5.89 3.00 -4.59
C LYS A 123 4.36 2.96 -4.41
N PHE A 124 3.64 2.38 -5.36
CA PHE A 124 2.17 2.25 -5.28
C PHE A 124 1.70 1.27 -4.20
N ASN A 125 2.59 0.39 -3.72
CA ASN A 125 2.37 -0.48 -2.58
C ASN A 125 2.74 0.18 -1.23
N GLY A 126 3.10 1.48 -1.24
CA GLY A 126 3.43 2.23 -0.02
C GLY A 126 4.84 1.96 0.51
N VAL A 127 5.69 1.29 -0.27
CA VAL A 127 7.10 1.10 0.09
C VAL A 127 7.77 2.46 0.08
N ALA A 128 8.23 2.89 1.26
CA ALA A 128 8.92 4.14 1.47
C ALA A 128 10.42 4.01 1.17
N PHE A 129 10.98 2.81 1.36
CA PHE A 129 12.37 2.51 1.07
C PHE A 129 12.51 1.07 0.58
N ARG A 130 13.33 0.88 -0.45
CA ARG A 130 13.69 -0.45 -0.98
C ARG A 130 15.18 -0.52 -1.24
N ALA A 131 15.80 -1.60 -0.78
CA ALA A 131 17.18 -1.96 -1.06
C ALA A 131 17.26 -3.38 -1.59
N THR A 132 18.30 -3.65 -2.38
CA THR A 132 18.61 -4.98 -2.91
C THR A 132 20.09 -5.26 -2.73
N GLY A 133 20.46 -6.51 -2.54
CA GLY A 133 21.85 -6.95 -2.53
C GLY A 133 22.07 -8.15 -3.44
N ASN A 134 23.31 -8.28 -3.93
CA ASN A 134 23.63 -9.17 -5.04
C ASN A 134 23.93 -10.62 -4.61
N GLU A 135 24.65 -10.85 -3.50
CA GLU A 135 25.10 -12.22 -3.13
C GLU A 135 25.16 -12.48 -1.61
N PRO A 136 24.33 -13.40 -1.07
CA PRO A 136 23.15 -13.98 -1.74
C PRO A 136 22.14 -12.87 -2.08
N GLY A 137 21.32 -13.10 -3.11
CA GLY A 137 20.29 -12.15 -3.50
C GLY A 137 19.31 -11.86 -2.35
N TRP A 138 19.14 -10.59 -2.00
CA TRP A 138 18.15 -10.16 -1.01
C TRP A 138 17.44 -8.87 -1.41
N VAL A 139 16.23 -8.70 -0.90
CA VAL A 139 15.40 -7.50 -1.04
C VAL A 139 14.93 -7.08 0.35
N LEU A 140 15.10 -5.80 0.65
CA LEU A 140 14.60 -5.18 1.87
C LEU A 140 13.61 -4.09 1.48
N GLU A 141 12.39 -4.15 2.01
CA GLU A 141 11.35 -3.15 1.79
C GLU A 141 10.84 -2.62 3.13
N TYR A 142 10.86 -1.31 3.30
CA TYR A 142 10.24 -0.63 4.43
C TYR A 142 8.98 0.08 3.95
N THR A 143 7.84 -0.28 4.55
CA THR A 143 6.53 0.32 4.27
C THR A 143 6.12 1.17 5.46
N LYS A 144 5.82 2.44 5.19
CA LYS A 144 5.30 3.39 6.17
C LYS A 144 3.77 3.39 6.10
N GLY A 145 3.10 3.18 7.23
CA GLY A 145 1.64 3.08 7.27
C GLY A 145 1.09 3.00 8.69
N SER A 146 -0.12 2.45 8.83
CA SER A 146 -0.75 2.19 10.14
C SER A 146 0.08 1.23 11.01
N LYS A 147 0.76 0.28 10.37
CA LYS A 147 1.81 -0.54 10.95
C LYS A 147 3.08 -0.36 10.11
N ASN A 148 4.12 0.20 10.71
CA ASN A 148 5.44 0.32 10.09
C ASN A 148 6.06 -1.07 9.99
N ASN A 149 6.26 -1.57 8.77
CA ASN A 149 6.75 -2.91 8.54
C ASN A 149 8.04 -2.89 7.73
N LEU A 150 8.97 -3.75 8.10
CA LEU A 150 10.17 -4.07 7.35
C LEU A 150 10.04 -5.50 6.85
N LYS A 151 10.04 -5.67 5.53
CA LYS A 151 10.13 -6.98 4.89
C LYS A 151 11.57 -7.23 4.46
N ILE A 152 12.14 -8.37 4.84
CA ILE A 152 13.41 -8.87 4.34
C ILE A 152 13.12 -10.17 3.60
N LYS A 153 13.45 -10.21 2.32
CA LYS A 153 13.26 -11.37 1.46
C LYS A 153 14.61 -11.83 0.92
N THR A 154 14.92 -13.10 1.09
CA THR A 154 16.07 -13.79 0.49
C THR A 154 15.58 -14.77 -0.57
N MET A 155 16.48 -15.59 -1.12
CA MET A 155 16.08 -16.68 -2.03
C MET A 155 15.24 -17.76 -1.34
N THR A 156 15.36 -17.91 -0.01
CA THR A 156 14.75 -19.03 0.74
C THR A 156 13.77 -18.59 1.80
N THR A 157 13.83 -17.33 2.25
CA THR A 157 13.00 -16.81 3.35
C THR A 157 12.35 -15.49 2.98
N GLU A 158 11.21 -15.23 3.61
CA GLU A 158 10.57 -13.92 3.61
C GLU A 158 10.11 -13.64 5.05
N ASP A 159 10.77 -12.68 5.69
CA ASP A 159 10.53 -12.31 7.07
C ASP A 159 9.95 -10.89 7.14
N ILE A 160 8.94 -10.70 7.99
CA ILE A 160 8.30 -9.40 8.21
C ILE A 160 8.45 -9.01 9.66
N TYR A 161 9.03 -7.83 9.88
CA TYR A 161 9.28 -7.26 11.18
C TYR A 161 8.49 -5.97 11.38
N THR A 162 8.09 -5.71 12.62
CA THR A 162 7.50 -4.41 12.99
C THR A 162 8.61 -3.42 13.36
N VAL A 163 8.61 -2.25 12.72
CA VAL A 163 9.50 -1.14 13.07
C VAL A 163 8.84 -0.31 14.18
N VAL A 164 9.52 -0.15 15.31
CA VAL A 164 8.96 0.51 16.51
C VAL A 164 9.44 1.94 16.71
N ASP A 165 10.60 2.27 16.18
CA ASP A 165 11.24 3.56 16.36
C ASP A 165 12.00 3.92 15.08
N ILE A 166 11.91 5.17 14.66
CA ILE A 166 12.61 5.72 13.50
C ILE A 166 13.14 7.08 13.88
N VAL A 167 14.47 7.18 13.96
CA VAL A 167 15.17 8.43 14.23
C VAL A 167 15.75 8.95 12.92
N ASN A 168 15.30 10.12 12.48
CA ASN A 168 15.81 10.78 11.28
C ASN A 168 16.75 11.92 11.68
N ASP A 169 17.97 11.88 11.16
CA ASP A 169 18.96 12.96 11.23
C ASP A 169 19.02 13.62 9.86
N GLN A 170 18.37 14.78 9.74
CA GLN A 170 18.29 15.54 8.49
C GLN A 170 19.65 16.16 8.09
N GLU A 171 20.50 16.51 9.06
CA GLU A 171 21.82 17.09 8.77
C GLU A 171 22.76 16.05 8.18
N LYS A 172 22.73 14.83 8.72
CA LYS A 172 23.55 13.71 8.21
C LYS A 172 22.89 12.93 7.08
N LEU A 173 21.64 13.28 6.74
CA LEU A 173 20.79 12.52 5.81
C LEU A 173 20.74 11.02 6.15
N THR A 174 20.55 10.72 7.44
CA THR A 174 20.49 9.33 7.92
C THR A 174 19.18 9.03 8.63
N SER A 175 18.72 7.79 8.49
CA SER A 175 17.56 7.27 9.22
C SER A 175 17.95 5.99 9.94
N THR A 176 17.67 5.91 11.24
CA THR A 176 17.92 4.70 12.05
C THR A 176 16.59 4.10 12.47
N MET A 177 16.37 2.83 12.14
CA MET A 177 15.16 2.09 12.45
C MET A 177 15.47 1.00 13.48
N LYS A 178 14.64 0.88 14.53
CA LYS A 178 14.69 -0.21 15.50
C LYS A 178 13.54 -1.19 15.27
N ILE A 179 13.86 -2.47 15.40
CA ILE A 179 12.93 -3.56 15.17
C ILE A 179 12.36 -4.08 16.49
N ARG A 180 11.04 -4.36 16.51
CA ARG A 180 10.38 -4.92 17.70
C ARG A 180 10.94 -6.31 18.01
N GLY A 181 11.35 -6.53 19.26
CA GLY A 181 11.73 -7.86 19.74
C GLY A 181 13.02 -8.40 19.11
N SER A 182 13.86 -7.51 18.58
CA SER A 182 15.15 -7.86 17.98
C SER A 182 16.17 -6.79 18.33
N ASP A 183 17.43 -7.20 18.46
CA ASP A 183 18.58 -6.29 18.60
C ASP A 183 19.01 -5.68 17.24
N MET A 184 18.26 -5.97 16.16
CA MET A 184 18.52 -5.45 14.83
C MET A 184 18.25 -3.94 14.75
N ILE A 185 19.25 -3.21 14.26
CA ILE A 185 19.19 -1.79 13.95
C ILE A 185 19.51 -1.61 12.47
N ILE A 186 18.65 -0.91 11.74
CA ILE A 186 18.90 -0.58 10.33
C ILE A 186 19.23 0.89 10.24
N LYS A 187 20.35 1.21 9.60
CA LYS A 187 20.77 2.57 9.34
C LYS A 187 20.81 2.83 7.84
N LEU A 188 20.01 3.78 7.41
CA LEU A 188 19.93 4.27 6.04
C LEU A 188 20.72 5.56 5.94
N PHE A 189 21.36 5.77 4.79
CA PHE A 189 22.13 6.96 4.47
C PHE A 189 21.72 7.39 3.06
N ALA A 190 21.48 8.68 2.85
CA ALA A 190 21.28 9.21 1.50
C ALA A 190 22.64 9.31 0.80
N GLY A 191 22.74 8.74 -0.39
CA GLY A 191 23.95 8.73 -1.21
C GLY A 191 23.65 8.08 -2.55
N LYS A 192 24.63 8.13 -3.46
CA LYS A 192 24.52 7.43 -4.74
C LYS A 192 24.55 5.92 -4.48
N CYS A 193 23.66 5.18 -5.13
CA CYS A 193 23.70 3.72 -5.13
C CYS A 193 24.71 3.25 -6.18
N GLN A 194 25.61 2.34 -5.81
CA GLN A 194 26.57 1.75 -6.73
C GLN A 194 26.27 0.26 -6.88
N ASP A 195 26.09 -0.20 -8.12
CA ASP A 195 26.08 -1.63 -8.42
C ASP A 195 27.53 -2.09 -8.56
N THR A 196 28.03 -2.75 -7.53
CA THR A 196 29.41 -3.24 -7.48
C THR A 196 29.70 -4.35 -8.48
N MET A 197 28.68 -4.92 -9.13
CA MET A 197 28.83 -5.99 -10.12
C MET A 197 28.75 -5.46 -11.56
N ALA A 198 28.03 -4.36 -11.79
CA ALA A 198 27.85 -3.75 -13.11
C ALA A 198 28.66 -2.46 -13.31
N ASP A 199 29.35 -1.97 -12.28
CA ASP A 199 30.03 -0.66 -12.24
C ASP A 199 29.11 0.53 -12.58
N ASP A 200 27.79 0.35 -12.41
CA ASP A 200 26.79 1.37 -12.64
C ASP A 200 26.50 2.18 -11.37
N THR A 201 26.24 3.48 -11.54
CA THR A 201 25.83 4.37 -10.44
C THR A 201 24.42 4.89 -10.67
N TYR A 202 23.58 4.80 -9.65
CA TYR A 202 22.21 5.26 -9.64
C TYR A 202 22.08 6.46 -8.70
N PRO A 203 21.29 7.49 -9.10
CA PRO A 203 21.03 8.65 -8.27
C PRO A 203 20.24 8.30 -6.99
#